data_AF-A0A2V8CBU6-F1
#
_entry.id   AF-A0A2V8CBU6-F1
#
_cell.length_a   1.000
_cell.length_b   1.000
_cell.length_c   1.000
_cell.angle_alpha   90.00
_cell.angle_beta   90.00
_cell.angle_gamma   90.00
#
_symmetry.space_group_name_H-M   'P 1'
#
loop_
_entity.id
_entity.type
_entity.pdbx_description
1 polymer ?
#
loop_
_entity_poly.entity_id
_entity_poly.type
_entity_poly.pdbx_seq_one_letter_code
_entity_poly.pdbx_strand_id
1 'polypeptide(L)'
;MQWSDGGKRFEVRMHGTATFTDDLTDVQSLSDGGSLTIRDWTTVVPHTIEIASERGKLTRSYWVAGMSRPWGAEAQRRLAEILPPLVRNSGAFAESRVKSILAKKGVAGVLDEIGLVTSDYARRVYYVALLDNAALDSASLATVLQQVGQRIKSDYDRRTVLEHVAARTQLDDRTALAYARAIEGMTSSYDKRQALVALIARDALPAAAKQSVLTSAASVRSDYDRREILVAYLRKHGVDPAVREPFFAAVSGISSDYDRRQVLTDVAHVRALSAEVKTSALQSVGSMRSDYDRAETLLAFLRQQGVDAATRQPFLDAANRIRSTHDQNRVLAELVKAERR
;
A
#
# COMPACT_ATOMS: atom_id res chain seq x y z
N MET A 1 -1.16 -14.26 23.71
CA MET A 1 -0.54 -14.35 22.38
C MET A 1 0.42 -15.53 22.36
N GLN A 2 0.42 -16.32 21.29
CA GLN A 2 1.51 -17.25 21.00
C GLN A 2 2.26 -16.71 19.78
N TRP A 3 3.59 -16.73 19.81
CA TRP A 3 4.43 -16.20 18.73
C TRP A 3 5.63 -17.13 18.50
N SER A 4 6.01 -17.28 17.23
CA SER A 4 7.22 -17.99 16.82
C SER A 4 7.74 -17.45 15.48
N ASP A 5 9.06 -17.46 15.27
CA ASP A 5 9.72 -17.05 14.02
C ASP A 5 10.60 -18.15 13.41
N GLY A 6 10.34 -19.41 13.77
CA GLY A 6 11.13 -20.58 13.33
C GLY A 6 12.42 -20.79 14.14
N GLY A 7 12.93 -19.76 14.83
CA GLY A 7 14.07 -19.87 15.75
C GLY A 7 13.68 -19.69 17.21
N LYS A 8 12.67 -18.87 17.50
CA LYS A 8 12.16 -18.58 18.84
C LYS A 8 10.69 -18.95 18.98
N ARG A 9 10.27 -19.26 20.21
CA ARG A 9 8.86 -19.58 20.52
C ARG A 9 8.48 -19.05 21.89
N PHE A 10 7.53 -18.13 21.91
CA PHE A 10 7.03 -17.50 23.13
C PHE A 10 5.51 -17.67 23.27
N GLU A 11 5.05 -17.95 24.49
CA GLU A 11 3.69 -17.68 24.91
C GLU A 11 3.72 -16.47 25.83
N VAL A 12 2.96 -15.42 25.47
CA VAL A 12 2.90 -14.18 26.24
C VAL A 12 1.47 -13.92 26.67
N ARG A 13 1.28 -13.71 27.97
CA ARG A 13 0.03 -13.23 28.56
C ARG A 13 0.30 -11.89 29.21
N MET A 14 -0.54 -10.91 28.89
CA MET A 14 -0.45 -9.58 29.48
C MET A 14 -1.83 -9.18 29.98
N HIS A 15 -1.86 -8.71 31.23
CA HIS A 15 -2.95 -7.94 31.79
C HIS A 15 -2.43 -6.54 32.10
N GLY A 16 -3.11 -5.51 31.59
CA GLY A 16 -2.70 -4.12 31.76
C GLY A 16 -1.69 -3.64 30.72
N THR A 17 -0.93 -2.60 31.04
CA THR A 17 0.04 -1.97 30.12
C THR A 17 1.43 -1.99 30.74
N ALA A 18 2.43 -2.40 29.95
CA ALA A 18 3.83 -2.38 30.35
C ALA A 18 4.67 -1.40 29.51
N THR A 19 5.67 -0.82 30.17
CA THR A 19 6.81 -0.17 29.52
C THR A 19 8.09 -0.90 29.89
N PHE A 20 9.09 -0.80 29.02
CA PHE A 20 10.37 -1.49 29.14
C PHE A 20 11.51 -0.48 29.23
N THR A 21 12.64 -0.92 29.77
CA THR A 21 13.87 -0.13 29.74
C THR A 21 14.30 0.16 28.30
N ASP A 22 15.08 1.23 28.11
CA ASP A 22 15.44 1.70 26.76
C ASP A 22 16.28 0.67 25.99
N ASP A 23 17.09 -0.11 26.69
CA ASP A 23 17.90 -1.23 26.18
C ASP A 23 17.12 -2.55 26.03
N LEU A 24 15.84 -2.57 26.41
CA LEU A 24 14.97 -3.76 26.40
C LEU A 24 15.53 -4.91 27.26
N THR A 25 16.11 -4.61 28.42
CA THR A 25 16.65 -5.64 29.35
C THR A 25 15.72 -5.94 30.53
N ASP A 26 14.82 -5.02 30.90
CA ASP A 26 13.84 -5.24 31.96
C ASP A 26 12.50 -4.52 31.70
N VAL A 27 11.47 -4.87 32.48
CA VAL A 27 10.21 -4.13 32.58
C VAL A 27 10.41 -2.92 33.48
N GLN A 28 10.19 -1.73 32.94
CA GLN A 28 10.33 -0.47 33.66
C GLN A 28 9.09 -0.16 34.51
N SER A 29 7.91 -0.37 33.94
CA SER A 29 6.65 -0.14 34.66
C SER A 29 5.54 -1.05 34.14
N LEU A 30 4.55 -1.27 34.99
CA LEU A 30 3.35 -2.03 34.69
C LEU A 30 2.18 -1.37 35.43
N SER A 31 1.05 -1.20 34.74
CA SER A 31 -0.17 -0.64 35.34
C SER A 31 -0.55 -1.38 36.61
N ASP A 32 -1.17 -0.69 37.58
CA ASP A 32 -1.56 -1.30 38.86
C ASP A 32 -2.51 -2.50 38.65
N GLY A 33 -2.27 -3.59 39.38
CA GLY A 33 -2.95 -4.88 39.17
C GLY A 33 -2.60 -5.58 37.84
N GLY A 34 -1.63 -5.06 37.09
CA GLY A 34 -1.17 -5.66 35.85
C GLY A 34 -0.27 -6.89 36.09
N SER A 35 -0.19 -7.75 35.08
CA SER A 35 0.73 -8.89 35.05
C SER A 35 1.23 -9.18 33.64
N LEU A 36 2.51 -9.53 33.53
CA LEU A 36 3.16 -10.02 32.32
C LEU A 36 3.72 -11.40 32.60
N THR A 37 3.21 -12.40 31.90
CA THR A 37 3.77 -13.75 31.89
C THR A 37 4.38 -14.03 30.52
N ILE A 38 5.66 -14.40 30.51
CA ILE A 38 6.36 -14.86 29.30
C ILE A 38 6.81 -16.30 29.55
N ARG A 39 6.31 -17.23 28.74
CA ARG A 39 6.85 -18.59 28.66
C ARG A 39 7.66 -18.75 27.39
N ASP A 40 8.92 -19.09 27.57
CA ASP A 40 9.87 -19.29 26.50
C ASP A 40 10.13 -20.79 26.29
N TRP A 41 9.72 -21.26 25.12
CA TRP A 41 9.86 -22.65 24.63
C TRP A 41 10.94 -22.77 23.55
N THR A 42 11.80 -21.76 23.41
CA THR A 42 12.87 -21.73 22.41
C THR A 42 13.92 -22.81 22.67
N THR A 43 14.20 -23.09 23.95
CA THR A 43 15.14 -24.12 24.39
C THR A 43 14.40 -25.39 24.82
N VAL A 44 15.12 -26.52 24.86
CA VAL A 44 14.58 -27.81 25.34
C VAL A 44 13.99 -27.69 26.75
N VAL A 45 14.64 -26.90 27.60
CA VAL A 45 14.14 -26.57 28.93
C VAL A 45 13.34 -25.26 28.84
N PRO A 46 12.04 -25.26 29.19
CA PRO A 46 11.23 -24.05 29.14
C PRO A 46 11.52 -23.14 30.32
N HIS A 47 11.49 -21.84 30.05
CA HIS A 47 11.66 -20.79 31.05
C HIS A 47 10.36 -20.01 31.17
N THR A 48 9.91 -19.73 32.39
CA THR A 48 8.76 -18.86 32.63
C THR A 48 9.19 -17.68 33.48
N ILE A 49 8.85 -16.48 33.03
CA ILE A 49 9.03 -15.24 33.78
C ILE A 49 7.64 -14.64 33.99
N GLU A 50 7.34 -14.28 35.23
CA GLU A 50 6.15 -13.53 35.59
C GLU A 50 6.54 -12.25 36.31
N ILE A 51 5.95 -11.13 35.88
CA ILE A 51 6.14 -9.82 36.47
C ILE A 51 4.76 -9.25 36.76
N ALA A 52 4.47 -8.95 38.01
CA ALA A 52 3.20 -8.38 38.43
C ALA A 52 3.42 -7.03 39.13
N SER A 53 2.38 -6.19 39.14
CA SER A 53 2.39 -4.88 39.78
C SER A 53 1.30 -4.81 40.83
N GLU A 54 1.68 -4.48 42.05
CA GLU A 54 0.75 -4.18 43.14
C GLU A 54 1.13 -2.85 43.77
N ARG A 55 0.20 -1.88 43.71
CA ARG A 55 0.39 -0.50 44.17
C ARG A 55 1.66 0.15 43.58
N GLY A 56 1.94 -0.15 42.31
CA GLY A 56 3.11 0.34 41.57
C GLY A 56 4.43 -0.35 41.90
N LYS A 57 4.44 -1.35 42.80
CA LYS A 57 5.63 -2.16 43.11
C LYS A 57 5.64 -3.41 42.23
N LEU A 58 6.73 -3.59 41.48
CA LEU A 58 6.92 -4.78 40.65
C LEU A 58 7.42 -5.98 41.48
N THR A 59 6.70 -7.09 41.42
CA THR A 59 7.13 -8.40 41.89
C THR A 59 7.52 -9.26 40.69
N ARG A 60 8.51 -10.15 40.87
CA ARG A 60 9.05 -10.96 39.78
C ARG A 60 9.22 -12.40 40.23
N SER A 61 8.89 -13.33 39.36
CA SER A 61 9.00 -14.76 39.61
C SER A 61 9.54 -15.47 38.37
N TYR A 62 10.37 -16.49 38.61
CA TYR A 62 11.10 -17.19 37.57
C TYR A 62 11.05 -18.69 37.80
N TRP A 63 10.77 -19.44 36.74
CA TRP A 63 10.71 -20.90 36.77
C TRP A 63 11.50 -21.49 35.61
N VAL A 64 12.16 -22.61 35.90
CA VAL A 64 12.90 -23.43 34.93
C VAL A 64 12.32 -24.84 34.97
N ALA A 65 11.80 -25.33 33.85
CA ALA A 65 11.04 -26.59 33.79
C ALA A 65 9.91 -26.67 34.84
N GLY A 66 9.24 -25.54 35.14
CA GLY A 66 8.17 -25.46 36.13
C GLY A 66 8.64 -25.39 37.59
N MET A 67 9.94 -25.52 37.87
CA MET A 67 10.49 -25.37 39.22
C MET A 67 10.86 -23.92 39.51
N SER A 68 10.36 -23.38 40.64
CA SER A 68 10.65 -22.00 41.06
C SER A 68 12.15 -21.81 41.31
N ARG A 69 12.69 -20.70 40.80
CA ARG A 69 14.08 -20.27 41.01
C ARG A 69 14.11 -18.85 41.59
N PRO A 70 15.14 -18.50 42.39
CA PRO A 70 15.32 -17.14 42.87
C PRO A 70 15.43 -16.15 41.71
N TRP A 71 14.87 -14.95 41.88
CA TRP A 71 15.09 -13.84 40.95
C TRP A 71 16.51 -13.30 41.12
N GLY A 72 17.46 -13.82 40.34
CA GLY A 72 18.88 -13.45 40.37
C GLY A 72 19.46 -13.22 38.97
N ALA A 73 20.79 -13.26 38.87
CA ALA A 73 21.52 -12.93 37.63
C ALA A 73 21.11 -13.78 36.41
N GLU A 74 20.74 -15.04 36.62
CA GLU A 74 20.24 -15.92 35.56
C GLU A 74 18.89 -15.44 35.02
N ALA A 75 17.92 -15.17 35.91
CA ALA A 75 16.60 -14.70 35.54
C ALA A 75 16.65 -13.36 34.79
N GLN A 76 17.48 -12.43 35.28
CA GLN A 76 17.71 -11.13 34.65
C GLN A 76 18.32 -11.26 33.26
N ARG A 77 19.35 -12.12 33.11
CA ARG A 77 19.95 -12.40 31.80
C ARG A 77 18.94 -13.00 30.84
N ARG A 78 18.13 -13.96 31.31
CA ARG A 78 17.13 -14.59 30.47
C ARG A 78 16.05 -13.61 30.02
N LEU A 79 15.60 -12.72 30.91
CA LEU A 79 14.67 -11.65 30.52
C LEU A 79 15.27 -10.75 29.43
N ALA A 80 16.52 -10.33 29.60
CA ALA A 80 17.23 -9.49 28.64
C ALA A 80 17.45 -10.16 27.26
N GLU A 81 17.53 -11.48 27.21
CA GLU A 81 17.61 -12.25 25.95
C GLU A 81 16.24 -12.39 25.25
N ILE A 82 15.15 -12.42 26.02
CA ILE A 82 13.78 -12.63 25.53
C ILE A 82 13.14 -11.34 25.04
N LEU A 83 13.33 -10.23 25.77
CA LEU A 83 12.59 -8.99 25.51
C LEU A 83 12.85 -8.39 24.11
N PRO A 84 14.10 -8.24 23.62
CA PRO A 84 14.34 -7.64 22.31
C PRO A 84 13.62 -8.33 21.15
N PRO A 85 13.76 -9.67 20.92
CA PRO A 85 13.05 -10.34 19.84
C PRO A 85 11.53 -10.38 20.07
N LEU A 86 11.07 -10.48 21.33
CA LEU A 86 9.65 -10.44 21.62
C LEU A 86 9.06 -9.10 21.18
N VAL A 87 9.62 -7.99 21.63
CA VAL A 87 9.10 -6.64 21.34
C VAL A 87 9.29 -6.29 19.86
N ARG A 88 10.49 -6.54 19.31
CA ARG A 88 10.84 -6.13 17.93
C ARG A 88 10.30 -7.06 16.85
N ASN A 89 10.26 -8.38 17.04
CA ASN A 89 9.90 -9.30 15.95
C ASN A 89 8.41 -9.69 15.96
N SER A 90 7.76 -9.68 17.13
CA SER A 90 6.33 -10.00 17.24
C SER A 90 5.41 -8.80 17.07
N GLY A 91 5.93 -7.57 17.23
CA GLY A 91 5.12 -6.35 17.31
C GLY A 91 4.35 -6.22 18.63
N ALA A 92 4.51 -7.16 19.57
CA ALA A 92 3.96 -7.02 20.91
C ALA A 92 4.52 -5.76 21.57
N PHE A 93 3.63 -5.00 22.22
CA PHE A 93 3.98 -3.76 22.92
C PHE A 93 4.57 -2.66 22.03
N ALA A 94 4.47 -2.78 20.70
CA ALA A 94 4.97 -1.77 19.77
C ALA A 94 4.40 -0.38 20.06
N GLU A 95 3.10 -0.28 20.37
CA GLU A 95 2.47 1.01 20.67
C GLU A 95 3.05 1.68 21.93
N SER A 96 3.16 0.95 23.05
CA SER A 96 3.74 1.52 24.27
C SER A 96 5.23 1.83 24.10
N ARG A 97 5.95 1.01 23.33
CA ARG A 97 7.35 1.26 22.97
C ARG A 97 7.50 2.51 22.12
N VAL A 98 6.68 2.69 21.08
CA VAL A 98 6.67 3.89 20.23
C VAL A 98 6.35 5.13 21.05
N LYS A 99 5.30 5.11 21.88
CA LYS A 99 4.95 6.22 22.78
C LYS A 99 6.11 6.62 23.69
N SER A 100 6.76 5.62 24.31
CA SER A 100 7.90 5.85 25.20
C SER A 100 9.10 6.45 24.46
N ILE A 101 9.44 5.92 23.27
CA ILE A 101 10.56 6.44 22.48
C ILE A 101 10.23 7.85 21.97
N LEU A 102 9.02 8.07 21.46
CA LEU A 102 8.59 9.35 20.92
C LEU A 102 8.70 10.45 21.99
N ALA A 103 8.27 10.18 23.23
CA ALA A 103 8.36 11.12 24.34
C ALA A 103 9.82 11.48 24.72
N LYS A 104 10.76 10.54 24.56
CA LYS A 104 12.16 10.73 24.99
C LYS A 104 13.09 11.22 23.86
N LYS A 105 12.87 10.74 22.64
CA LYS A 105 13.79 10.84 21.50
C LYS A 105 13.13 11.36 20.20
N GLY A 106 11.85 11.71 20.26
CA GLY A 106 11.10 12.21 19.11
C GLY A 106 10.94 11.18 17.98
N VAL A 107 10.50 11.68 16.81
CA VAL A 107 10.24 10.85 15.62
C VAL A 107 11.50 10.13 15.14
N ALA A 108 12.66 10.80 15.16
CA ALA A 108 13.94 10.22 14.75
C ALA A 108 14.27 8.96 15.57
N GLY A 109 14.11 9.01 16.90
CA GLY A 109 14.35 7.83 17.75
C GLY A 109 13.41 6.67 17.45
N VAL A 110 12.16 6.93 17.06
CA VAL A 110 11.22 5.88 16.64
C VAL A 110 11.67 5.24 15.33
N LEU A 111 12.13 6.04 14.36
CA LEU A 111 12.66 5.54 13.10
C LEU A 111 13.92 4.69 13.29
N ASP A 112 14.80 5.07 14.22
CA ASP A 112 15.97 4.28 14.59
C ASP A 112 15.57 2.91 15.17
N GLU A 113 14.57 2.88 16.05
CA GLU A 113 14.04 1.63 16.61
C GLU A 113 13.41 0.75 15.52
N ILE A 114 12.65 1.32 14.57
CA ILE A 114 12.12 0.59 13.42
C ILE A 114 13.25 0.01 12.56
N GLY A 115 14.41 0.68 12.50
CA GLY A 115 15.62 0.16 11.87
C GLY A 115 16.07 -1.19 12.43
N LEU A 116 15.83 -1.44 13.71
CA LEU A 116 16.19 -2.68 14.43
C LEU A 116 15.13 -3.78 14.32
N VAL A 117 13.93 -3.45 13.86
CA VAL A 117 12.83 -4.42 13.66
C VAL A 117 13.05 -5.21 12.38
N THR A 118 13.01 -6.54 12.44
CA THR A 118 13.32 -7.41 11.29
C THR A 118 12.08 -7.93 10.56
N SER A 119 10.97 -8.14 11.27
CA SER A 119 9.70 -8.63 10.71
C SER A 119 8.92 -7.53 10.00
N ASP A 120 8.46 -7.77 8.78
CA ASP A 120 7.62 -6.83 8.03
C ASP A 120 6.31 -6.51 8.74
N TYR A 121 5.67 -7.53 9.33
CA TYR A 121 4.49 -7.37 10.18
C TYR A 121 4.79 -6.41 11.34
N ALA A 122 5.89 -6.63 12.06
CA ALA A 122 6.23 -5.79 13.19
C ALA A 122 6.61 -4.37 12.73
N ARG A 123 7.36 -4.21 11.63
CA ARG A 123 7.65 -2.90 11.04
C ARG A 123 6.36 -2.14 10.76
N ARG A 124 5.36 -2.79 10.15
CA ARG A 124 4.05 -2.19 9.92
C ARG A 124 3.40 -1.72 11.21
N VAL A 125 3.35 -2.57 12.24
CA VAL A 125 2.74 -2.20 13.54
C VAL A 125 3.44 -0.97 14.14
N TYR A 126 4.77 -0.90 14.06
CA TYR A 126 5.52 0.26 14.56
C TYR A 126 5.28 1.53 13.73
N TYR A 127 5.27 1.46 12.39
CA TYR A 127 4.96 2.64 11.57
C TYR A 127 3.53 3.15 11.80
N VAL A 128 2.55 2.24 11.89
CA VAL A 128 1.16 2.59 12.20
C VAL A 128 1.09 3.26 13.58
N ALA A 129 1.74 2.68 14.60
CA ALA A 129 1.80 3.30 15.92
C ALA A 129 2.45 4.69 15.90
N LEU A 130 3.49 4.91 15.10
CA LEU A 130 4.10 6.24 14.92
C LEU A 130 3.09 7.22 14.30
N LEU A 131 2.42 6.83 13.21
CA LEU A 131 1.44 7.65 12.50
C LEU A 131 0.18 7.95 13.34
N ASP A 132 -0.16 7.09 14.29
CA ASP A 132 -1.28 7.31 15.22
C ASP A 132 -0.93 8.23 16.39
N ASN A 133 0.35 8.34 16.75
CA ASN A 133 0.79 9.04 17.95
C ASN A 133 1.62 10.31 17.68
N ALA A 134 1.92 10.62 16.42
CA ALA A 134 2.68 11.80 16.04
C ALA A 134 2.07 12.53 14.84
N ALA A 135 1.96 13.86 14.92
CA ALA A 135 1.77 14.70 13.75
C ALA A 135 3.12 14.85 13.04
N LEU A 136 3.25 14.29 11.84
CA LEU A 136 4.48 14.33 11.06
C LEU A 136 4.47 15.54 10.13
N ASP A 137 5.58 16.28 10.09
CA ASP A 137 5.82 17.25 9.04
C ASP A 137 6.13 16.55 7.70
N SER A 138 6.13 17.32 6.61
CA SER A 138 6.38 16.82 5.26
C SER A 138 7.73 16.07 5.14
N ALA A 139 8.77 16.56 5.80
CA ALA A 139 10.09 15.94 5.76
C ALA A 139 10.10 14.58 6.44
N SER A 140 9.54 14.49 7.65
CA SER A 140 9.46 13.26 8.44
C SER A 140 8.54 12.23 7.77
N LEU A 141 7.41 12.66 7.21
CA LEU A 141 6.50 11.78 6.49
C LEU A 141 7.15 11.24 5.20
N ALA A 142 7.90 12.07 4.47
CA ALA A 142 8.66 11.62 3.31
C ALA A 142 9.73 10.57 3.69
N THR A 143 10.40 10.74 4.83
CA THR A 143 11.34 9.74 5.36
C THR A 143 10.60 8.45 5.71
N VAL A 144 9.45 8.50 6.40
CA VAL A 144 8.62 7.32 6.71
C VAL A 144 8.28 6.56 5.42
N LEU A 145 7.75 7.24 4.40
CA LEU A 145 7.38 6.64 3.12
C LEU A 145 8.57 5.99 2.40
N GLN A 146 9.72 6.67 2.40
CA GLN A 146 10.95 6.10 1.86
C GLN A 146 11.36 4.82 2.60
N GLN A 147 11.36 4.84 3.94
CA GLN A 147 11.77 3.68 4.73
C GLN A 147 10.77 2.52 4.57
N VAL A 148 9.47 2.78 4.47
CA VAL A 148 8.42 1.80 4.18
C VAL A 148 8.73 1.08 2.85
N GLY A 149 9.00 1.83 1.77
CA GLY A 149 9.34 1.26 0.47
C GLY A 149 10.64 0.46 0.44
N GLN A 150 11.64 0.85 1.25
CA GLN A 150 12.94 0.17 1.29
C GLN A 150 12.95 -1.08 2.18
N ARG A 151 12.27 -1.01 3.34
CA ARG A 151 12.45 -1.96 4.43
C ARG A 151 11.34 -2.99 4.57
N ILE A 152 10.12 -2.70 4.12
CA ILE A 152 9.01 -3.67 4.17
C ILE A 152 8.93 -4.44 2.87
N LYS A 153 9.18 -5.75 2.87
CA LYS A 153 9.17 -6.58 1.65
C LYS A 153 7.80 -7.16 1.32
N SER A 154 7.02 -7.51 2.32
CA SER A 154 5.62 -7.93 2.21
C SER A 154 4.78 -6.82 1.59
N ASP A 155 4.23 -7.07 0.40
CA ASP A 155 3.37 -6.13 -0.31
C ASP A 155 2.11 -5.81 0.51
N TYR A 156 1.57 -6.80 1.22
CA TYR A 156 0.43 -6.62 2.11
C TYR A 156 0.75 -5.66 3.27
N ASP A 157 1.87 -5.87 3.95
CA ASP A 157 2.25 -5.02 5.08
C ASP A 157 2.59 -3.61 4.62
N ARG A 158 3.27 -3.49 3.47
CA ARG A 158 3.59 -2.21 2.85
C ARG A 158 2.33 -1.44 2.47
N ARG A 159 1.40 -2.09 1.76
CA ARG A 159 0.09 -1.52 1.42
C ARG A 159 -0.62 -1.01 2.65
N THR A 160 -0.66 -1.80 3.72
CA THR A 160 -1.40 -1.43 4.93
C THR A 160 -0.84 -0.16 5.57
N VAL A 161 0.50 0.02 5.61
CA VAL A 161 1.08 1.30 6.07
C VAL A 161 0.70 2.45 5.13
N LEU A 162 0.79 2.24 3.81
CA LEU A 162 0.47 3.26 2.82
C LEU A 162 -1.01 3.70 2.89
N GLU A 163 -1.95 2.76 2.99
CA GLU A 163 -3.37 3.06 3.21
C GLU A 163 -3.59 3.86 4.50
N HIS A 164 -2.86 3.52 5.57
CA HIS A 164 -2.92 4.26 6.83
C HIS A 164 -2.44 5.71 6.68
N VAL A 165 -1.34 5.92 5.93
CA VAL A 165 -0.86 7.26 5.56
C VAL A 165 -1.94 8.02 4.78
N ALA A 166 -2.50 7.42 3.72
CA ALA A 166 -3.53 8.04 2.89
C ALA A 166 -4.82 8.38 3.67
N ALA A 167 -5.14 7.60 4.72
CA ALA A 167 -6.31 7.84 5.56
C ALA A 167 -6.13 8.98 6.56
N ARG A 168 -4.89 9.24 7.02
CA ARG A 168 -4.63 10.13 8.17
C ARG A 168 -3.88 11.41 7.85
N THR A 169 -3.18 11.48 6.72
CA THR A 169 -2.28 12.59 6.42
C THR A 169 -2.69 13.31 5.14
N GLN A 170 -2.57 14.63 5.15
CA GLN A 170 -2.59 15.42 3.94
C GLN A 170 -1.23 15.29 3.26
N LEU A 171 -1.24 14.92 1.99
CA LEU A 171 -0.03 14.76 1.18
C LEU A 171 0.21 16.04 0.40
N ASP A 172 1.35 16.67 0.64
CA ASP A 172 1.90 17.68 -0.24
C ASP A 172 2.63 17.03 -1.43
N ASP A 173 3.17 17.84 -2.34
CA ASP A 173 3.82 17.33 -3.56
C ASP A 173 4.99 16.37 -3.26
N ARG A 174 5.77 16.69 -2.21
CA ARG A 174 6.92 15.89 -1.80
C ARG A 174 6.49 14.53 -1.29
N THR A 175 5.50 14.50 -0.41
CA THR A 175 5.01 13.28 0.24
C THR A 175 4.16 12.44 -0.72
N ALA A 176 3.40 13.06 -1.64
CA ALA A 176 2.71 12.35 -2.72
C ALA A 176 3.69 11.61 -3.64
N LEU A 177 4.81 12.24 -4.02
CA LEU A 177 5.86 11.58 -4.80
C LEU A 177 6.57 10.47 -4.00
N ALA A 178 6.88 10.70 -2.73
CA ALA A 178 7.48 9.69 -1.86
C ALA A 178 6.56 8.46 -1.69
N TYR A 179 5.25 8.69 -1.58
CA TYR A 179 4.24 7.64 -1.52
C TYR A 179 4.25 6.83 -2.82
N ALA A 180 4.18 7.50 -3.98
CA ALA A 180 4.20 6.82 -5.27
C ALA A 180 5.47 5.95 -5.44
N ARG A 181 6.64 6.46 -5.05
CA ARG A 181 7.90 5.72 -5.07
C ARG A 181 7.92 4.52 -4.12
N ALA A 182 7.27 4.62 -2.95
CA ALA A 182 7.18 3.49 -2.02
C ALA A 182 6.41 2.30 -2.64
N ILE A 183 5.51 2.56 -3.59
CA ILE A 183 4.74 1.53 -4.30
C ILE A 183 5.53 0.85 -5.42
N GLU A 184 6.50 1.54 -6.05
CA GLU A 184 7.15 1.08 -7.29
C GLU A 184 7.70 -0.36 -7.18
N GLY A 185 8.33 -0.68 -6.03
CA GLY A 185 8.90 -2.00 -5.76
C GLY A 185 7.90 -3.11 -5.38
N MET A 186 6.59 -2.83 -5.34
CA MET A 186 5.57 -3.84 -5.02
C MET A 186 5.29 -4.76 -6.22
N THR A 187 5.07 -6.04 -5.94
CA THR A 187 4.94 -7.10 -6.96
C THR A 187 3.51 -7.65 -7.10
N SER A 188 2.75 -7.71 -6.00
CA SER A 188 1.35 -8.10 -5.95
C SER A 188 0.50 -7.06 -6.70
N SER A 189 -0.14 -7.48 -7.78
CA SER A 189 -1.03 -6.60 -8.57
C SER A 189 -2.18 -6.06 -7.72
N TYR A 190 -2.73 -6.92 -6.86
CA TYR A 190 -3.80 -6.56 -5.94
C TYR A 190 -3.35 -5.50 -4.94
N ASP A 191 -2.23 -5.72 -4.23
CA ASP A 191 -1.80 -4.78 -3.20
C ASP A 191 -1.32 -3.46 -3.80
N LYS A 192 -0.67 -3.53 -4.97
CA LYS A 192 -0.25 -2.35 -5.73
C LYS A 192 -1.45 -1.51 -6.17
N ARG A 193 -2.52 -2.15 -6.65
CA ARG A 193 -3.78 -1.47 -6.97
C ARG A 193 -4.34 -0.74 -5.77
N GLN A 194 -4.51 -1.43 -4.65
CA GLN A 194 -5.10 -0.83 -3.45
C GLN A 194 -4.31 0.39 -2.98
N ALA A 195 -2.98 0.30 -2.93
CA ALA A 195 -2.13 1.41 -2.54
C ALA A 195 -2.19 2.60 -3.52
N LEU A 196 -2.21 2.32 -4.84
CA LEU A 196 -2.33 3.36 -5.88
C LEU A 196 -3.70 4.04 -5.85
N VAL A 197 -4.79 3.27 -5.72
CA VAL A 197 -6.15 3.81 -5.64
C VAL A 197 -6.32 4.67 -4.39
N ALA A 198 -5.74 4.25 -3.26
CA ALA A 198 -5.73 5.07 -2.04
C ALA A 198 -5.01 6.42 -2.25
N LEU A 199 -3.88 6.44 -2.97
CA LEU A 199 -3.17 7.67 -3.34
C LEU A 199 -4.00 8.55 -4.29
N ILE A 200 -4.57 7.96 -5.34
CA ILE A 200 -5.41 8.66 -6.34
C ILE A 200 -6.63 9.31 -5.68
N ALA A 201 -7.22 8.67 -4.67
CA ALA A 201 -8.41 9.20 -4.00
C ALA A 201 -8.17 10.51 -3.20
N ARG A 202 -6.93 10.98 -3.08
CA ARG A 202 -6.55 12.21 -2.34
C ARG A 202 -6.61 13.46 -3.23
N ASP A 203 -6.07 14.57 -2.75
CA ASP A 203 -6.08 15.87 -3.42
C ASP A 203 -5.36 15.84 -4.79
N ALA A 204 -5.19 17.00 -5.42
CA ALA A 204 -4.52 17.09 -6.71
C ALA A 204 -3.08 16.51 -6.61
N LEU A 205 -2.80 15.46 -7.39
CA LEU A 205 -1.46 14.90 -7.48
C LEU A 205 -0.56 15.81 -8.34
N PRO A 206 0.69 16.11 -7.92
CA PRO A 206 1.63 16.81 -8.76
C PRO A 206 2.00 15.97 -9.99
N ALA A 207 2.46 16.62 -11.06
CA ALA A 207 2.81 15.96 -12.32
C ALA A 207 3.78 14.77 -12.14
N ALA A 208 4.80 14.93 -11.30
CA ALA A 208 5.75 13.86 -11.00
C ALA A 208 5.08 12.64 -10.33
N ALA A 209 4.13 12.86 -9.41
CA ALA A 209 3.40 11.78 -8.77
C ALA A 209 2.42 11.11 -9.75
N LYS A 210 1.73 11.88 -10.60
CA LYS A 210 0.90 11.35 -11.69
C LYS A 210 1.72 10.43 -12.61
N GLN A 211 2.91 10.85 -13.01
CA GLN A 211 3.82 10.05 -13.82
C GLN A 211 4.21 8.74 -13.10
N SER A 212 4.67 8.81 -11.85
CA SER A 212 5.00 7.59 -11.06
C SER A 212 3.79 6.65 -10.88
N VAL A 213 2.58 7.18 -10.68
CA VAL A 213 1.35 6.38 -10.59
C VAL A 213 1.10 5.62 -11.90
N LEU A 214 1.19 6.29 -13.05
CA LEU A 214 0.92 5.67 -14.35
C LEU A 214 2.02 4.69 -14.78
N THR A 215 3.29 4.99 -14.50
CA THR A 215 4.40 4.05 -14.69
C THR A 215 4.22 2.81 -13.79
N SER A 216 3.80 3.00 -12.54
CA SER A 216 3.49 1.89 -11.63
C SER A 216 2.31 1.06 -12.15
N ALA A 217 1.24 1.69 -12.66
CA ALA A 217 0.11 1.01 -13.27
C ALA A 217 0.53 0.16 -14.47
N ALA A 218 1.43 0.66 -15.33
CA ALA A 218 1.96 -0.10 -16.46
C ALA A 218 2.72 -1.38 -16.05
N SER A 219 3.28 -1.42 -14.83
CA SER A 219 3.97 -2.61 -14.29
C SER A 219 3.03 -3.68 -13.70
N VAL A 220 1.73 -3.38 -13.52
CA VAL A 220 0.76 -4.28 -12.90
C VAL A 220 0.42 -5.42 -13.86
N ARG A 221 0.63 -6.68 -13.46
CA ARG A 221 0.48 -7.85 -14.35
C ARG A 221 -0.98 -8.23 -14.63
N SER A 222 -1.86 -8.06 -13.64
CA SER A 222 -3.29 -8.35 -13.79
C SER A 222 -3.97 -7.24 -14.60
N ASP A 223 -4.56 -7.62 -15.73
CA ASP A 223 -5.34 -6.71 -16.60
C ASP A 223 -6.48 -6.05 -15.82
N TYR A 224 -7.19 -6.83 -15.00
CA TYR A 224 -8.25 -6.36 -14.12
C TYR A 224 -7.73 -5.29 -13.16
N ASP A 225 -6.63 -5.58 -12.43
CA ASP A 225 -6.11 -4.63 -11.45
C ASP A 225 -5.56 -3.36 -12.12
N ARG A 226 -4.94 -3.50 -13.30
CA ARG A 226 -4.46 -2.37 -14.09
C ARG A 226 -5.62 -1.49 -14.56
N ARG A 227 -6.70 -2.09 -15.07
CA ARG A 227 -7.93 -1.39 -15.45
C ARG A 227 -8.49 -0.59 -14.29
N GLU A 228 -8.63 -1.20 -13.11
CA GLU A 228 -9.17 -0.52 -11.93
C GLU A 228 -8.34 0.72 -11.55
N ILE A 229 -7.01 0.64 -11.63
CA ILE A 229 -6.13 1.79 -11.37
C ILE A 229 -6.36 2.90 -12.40
N LEU A 230 -6.38 2.55 -13.69
CA LEU A 230 -6.54 3.52 -14.78
C LEU A 230 -7.91 4.20 -14.76
N VAL A 231 -8.97 3.45 -14.44
CA VAL A 231 -10.32 3.99 -14.27
C VAL A 231 -10.38 4.93 -13.06
N ALA A 232 -9.80 4.54 -11.92
CA ALA A 232 -9.73 5.42 -10.74
C ALA A 232 -8.97 6.72 -11.04
N TYR A 233 -7.82 6.60 -11.71
CA TYR A 233 -7.00 7.74 -12.13
C TYR A 233 -7.78 8.69 -13.04
N LEU A 234 -8.40 8.13 -14.09
CA LEU A 234 -9.15 8.86 -15.10
C LEU A 234 -10.32 9.63 -14.50
N ARG A 235 -11.11 9.01 -13.62
CA ARG A 235 -12.26 9.65 -12.97
C ARG A 235 -11.85 10.82 -12.09
N LYS A 236 -10.66 10.76 -11.50
CA LYS A 236 -10.15 11.79 -10.60
C LYS A 236 -9.43 12.93 -11.32
N HIS A 237 -8.63 12.60 -12.33
CA HIS A 237 -7.67 13.54 -12.94
C HIS A 237 -7.90 13.79 -14.43
N GLY A 238 -8.81 13.06 -15.07
CA GLY A 238 -8.94 13.03 -16.53
C GLY A 238 -7.72 12.40 -17.21
N VAL A 239 -7.52 12.75 -18.49
CA VAL A 239 -6.29 12.45 -19.22
C VAL A 239 -5.57 13.77 -19.50
N ASP A 240 -4.68 14.12 -18.59
CA ASP A 240 -3.84 15.32 -18.71
C ASP A 240 -2.83 15.13 -19.86
N PRO A 241 -2.74 16.05 -20.85
CA PRO A 241 -1.81 15.96 -21.97
C PRO A 241 -0.36 15.69 -21.54
N ALA A 242 0.07 16.22 -20.39
CA ALA A 242 1.44 16.06 -19.88
C ALA A 242 1.79 14.61 -19.50
N VAL A 243 0.79 13.77 -19.22
CA VAL A 243 0.95 12.36 -18.83
C VAL A 243 0.15 11.42 -19.74
N ARG A 244 -0.23 11.90 -20.93
CA ARG A 244 -0.91 11.13 -21.97
C ARG A 244 -0.14 9.85 -22.34
N GLU A 245 1.16 9.99 -22.60
CA GLU A 245 2.01 8.86 -23.01
C GLU A 245 2.09 7.74 -21.96
N PRO A 246 2.43 8.00 -20.69
CA PRO A 246 2.43 6.95 -19.67
C PRO A 246 1.03 6.37 -19.41
N PHE A 247 -0.04 7.16 -19.54
CA PHE A 247 -1.42 6.65 -19.45
C PHE A 247 -1.71 5.62 -20.55
N PHE A 248 -1.48 5.97 -21.83
CA PHE A 248 -1.74 5.05 -22.93
C PHE A 248 -0.73 3.90 -23.02
N ALA A 249 0.49 4.06 -22.52
CA ALA A 249 1.42 2.95 -22.34
C ALA A 249 0.83 1.90 -21.39
N ALA A 250 0.24 2.32 -20.26
CA ALA A 250 -0.43 1.40 -19.34
C ALA A 250 -1.66 0.72 -19.97
N VAL A 251 -2.49 1.47 -20.71
CA VAL A 251 -3.64 0.93 -21.48
C VAL A 251 -3.18 -0.10 -22.51
N SER A 252 -2.11 0.18 -23.26
CA SER A 252 -1.62 -0.68 -24.33
C SER A 252 -1.15 -2.05 -23.85
N GLY A 253 -0.67 -2.13 -22.61
CA GLY A 253 -0.25 -3.40 -22.04
C GLY A 253 -1.40 -4.22 -21.43
N ILE A 254 -2.66 -3.76 -21.45
CA ILE A 254 -3.82 -4.57 -21.05
C ILE A 254 -4.07 -5.59 -22.16
N SER A 255 -3.95 -6.88 -21.87
CA SER A 255 -4.10 -7.93 -22.90
C SER A 255 -5.56 -8.30 -23.18
N SER A 256 -6.41 -8.25 -22.17
CA SER A 256 -7.85 -8.43 -22.24
C SER A 256 -8.53 -7.26 -22.96
N ASP A 257 -9.08 -7.51 -24.15
CA ASP A 257 -9.85 -6.49 -24.89
C ASP A 257 -11.08 -6.02 -24.13
N TYR A 258 -11.67 -6.88 -23.29
CA TYR A 258 -12.76 -6.51 -22.40
C TYR A 258 -12.29 -5.45 -21.39
N ASP A 259 -11.19 -5.69 -20.68
CA ASP A 259 -10.67 -4.74 -19.69
C ASP A 259 -10.19 -3.45 -20.36
N ARG A 260 -9.59 -3.56 -21.55
CA ARG A 260 -9.15 -2.41 -22.34
C ARG A 260 -10.33 -1.56 -22.82
N ARG A 261 -11.42 -2.19 -23.29
CA ARG A 261 -12.68 -1.50 -23.63
C ARG A 261 -13.22 -0.73 -22.44
N GLN A 262 -13.23 -1.32 -21.25
CA GLN A 262 -13.73 -0.65 -20.05
C GLN A 262 -12.94 0.65 -19.77
N VAL A 263 -11.62 0.65 -19.90
CA VAL A 263 -10.83 1.89 -19.75
C VAL A 263 -11.16 2.88 -20.87
N LEU A 264 -11.12 2.45 -22.14
CA LEU A 264 -11.30 3.34 -23.29
C LEU A 264 -12.71 3.91 -23.41
N THR A 265 -13.73 3.16 -22.97
CA THR A 265 -15.11 3.67 -22.88
C THR A 265 -15.23 4.72 -21.78
N ASP A 266 -14.60 4.55 -20.61
CA ASP A 266 -14.53 5.62 -19.61
C ASP A 266 -13.76 6.84 -20.15
N VAL A 267 -12.69 6.65 -20.95
CA VAL A 267 -11.99 7.77 -21.63
C VAL A 267 -12.95 8.54 -22.51
N ALA A 268 -13.78 7.86 -23.30
CA ALA A 268 -14.77 8.49 -24.16
C ALA A 268 -15.78 9.37 -23.38
N HIS A 269 -16.01 9.12 -22.09
CA HIS A 269 -16.92 9.93 -21.26
C HIS A 269 -16.26 11.16 -20.63
N VAL A 270 -14.94 11.33 -20.74
CA VAL A 270 -14.27 12.54 -20.26
C VAL A 270 -14.67 13.74 -21.12
N ARG A 271 -15.12 14.82 -20.47
CA ARG A 271 -15.51 16.04 -21.17
C ARG A 271 -14.30 16.73 -21.79
N ALA A 272 -14.46 17.25 -23.01
CA ALA A 272 -13.45 18.05 -23.71
C ALA A 272 -12.08 17.36 -23.84
N LEU A 273 -12.06 16.13 -24.37
CA LEU A 273 -10.80 15.48 -24.74
C LEU A 273 -10.06 16.29 -25.82
N SER A 274 -8.75 16.44 -25.65
CA SER A 274 -7.88 16.99 -26.70
C SER A 274 -7.81 16.05 -27.90
N ALA A 275 -7.48 16.59 -29.09
CA ALA A 275 -7.33 15.81 -30.31
C ALA A 275 -6.26 14.72 -30.17
N GLU A 276 -5.17 15.01 -29.45
CA GLU A 276 -4.08 14.08 -29.19
C GLU A 276 -4.52 12.90 -28.31
N VAL A 277 -5.36 13.15 -27.31
CA VAL A 277 -5.92 12.09 -26.44
C VAL A 277 -6.91 11.24 -27.22
N LYS A 278 -7.81 11.85 -28.01
CA LYS A 278 -8.73 11.12 -28.89
C LYS A 278 -7.95 10.22 -29.87
N THR A 279 -6.88 10.75 -30.46
CA THR A 279 -6.03 10.00 -31.41
C THR A 279 -5.36 8.81 -30.73
N SER A 280 -4.72 8.99 -29.57
CA SER A 280 -4.10 7.88 -28.82
C SER A 280 -5.11 6.81 -28.39
N ALA A 281 -6.34 7.22 -28.04
CA ALA A 281 -7.40 6.28 -27.73
C ALA A 281 -7.81 5.47 -28.96
N LEU A 282 -8.07 6.11 -30.11
CA LEU A 282 -8.44 5.42 -31.35
C LEU A 282 -7.33 4.50 -31.87
N GLN A 283 -6.05 4.88 -31.72
CA GLN A 283 -4.92 4.00 -32.00
C GLN A 283 -4.92 2.77 -31.09
N SER A 284 -5.22 2.94 -29.79
CA SER A 284 -5.35 1.83 -28.85
C SER A 284 -6.49 0.88 -29.25
N VAL A 285 -7.63 1.43 -29.71
CA VAL A 285 -8.78 0.66 -30.24
C VAL A 285 -8.39 -0.15 -31.48
N GLY A 286 -7.60 0.42 -32.39
CA GLY A 286 -7.12 -0.27 -33.59
C GLY A 286 -6.34 -1.55 -33.28
N SER A 287 -5.65 -1.60 -32.13
CA SER A 287 -4.87 -2.76 -31.69
C SER A 287 -5.67 -3.86 -30.96
N MET A 288 -6.96 -3.64 -30.67
CA MET A 288 -7.84 -4.64 -30.05
C MET A 288 -8.10 -5.82 -31.00
N ARG A 289 -8.26 -7.04 -30.48
CA ARG A 289 -8.49 -8.25 -31.30
C ARG A 289 -9.96 -8.64 -31.39
N SER A 290 -10.72 -8.43 -30.31
CA SER A 290 -12.16 -8.65 -30.23
C SER A 290 -12.89 -7.59 -31.06
N ASP A 291 -13.55 -8.05 -32.12
CA ASP A 291 -14.39 -7.21 -32.98
C ASP A 291 -15.52 -6.54 -32.19
N TYR A 292 -16.15 -7.29 -31.29
CA TYR A 292 -17.20 -6.79 -30.41
C TYR A 292 -16.67 -5.66 -29.51
N ASP A 293 -15.58 -5.89 -28.79
CA ASP A 293 -15.07 -4.89 -27.85
C ASP A 293 -14.55 -3.64 -28.59
N ARG A 294 -13.95 -3.84 -29.76
CA ARG A 294 -13.54 -2.74 -30.64
C ARG A 294 -14.75 -1.91 -31.08
N ALA A 295 -15.82 -2.56 -31.56
CA ALA A 295 -17.03 -1.89 -32.01
C ALA A 295 -17.72 -1.12 -30.88
N GLU A 296 -17.88 -1.72 -29.71
CA GLU A 296 -18.46 -1.04 -28.54
C GLU A 296 -17.64 0.18 -28.13
N THR A 297 -16.31 0.12 -28.22
CA THR A 297 -15.45 1.27 -27.92
C THR A 297 -15.61 2.39 -28.96
N LEU A 298 -15.62 2.06 -30.26
CA LEU A 298 -15.83 3.05 -31.32
C LEU A 298 -17.20 3.73 -31.22
N LEU A 299 -18.25 2.95 -30.92
CA LEU A 299 -19.59 3.48 -30.70
C LEU A 299 -19.65 4.44 -29.50
N ALA A 300 -18.93 4.14 -28.41
CA ALA A 300 -18.83 5.05 -27.27
C ALA A 300 -18.16 6.37 -27.65
N PHE A 301 -17.02 6.33 -28.37
CA PHE A 301 -16.35 7.54 -28.84
C PHE A 301 -17.24 8.38 -29.75
N LEU A 302 -17.91 7.76 -30.71
CA LEU A 302 -18.80 8.45 -31.63
C LEU A 302 -19.94 9.17 -30.90
N ARG A 303 -20.56 8.52 -29.91
CA ARG A 303 -21.68 9.10 -29.16
C ARG A 303 -21.27 10.22 -28.22
N GLN A 304 -20.11 10.10 -27.57
CA GLN A 304 -19.71 11.02 -26.49
C GLN A 304 -18.80 12.16 -26.97
N GLN A 305 -17.98 11.91 -28.00
CA GLN A 305 -16.94 12.84 -28.46
C GLN A 305 -17.15 13.32 -29.90
N GLY A 306 -18.00 12.63 -30.67
CA GLY A 306 -18.10 12.81 -32.12
C GLY A 306 -16.82 12.36 -32.85
N VAL A 307 -16.81 12.59 -34.15
CA VAL A 307 -15.64 12.39 -35.02
C VAL A 307 -15.42 13.67 -35.80
N ASP A 308 -14.23 14.26 -35.65
CA ASP A 308 -13.80 15.47 -36.34
C ASP A 308 -12.77 15.14 -37.44
N ALA A 309 -12.33 16.14 -38.21
CA ALA A 309 -11.37 15.94 -39.28
C ALA A 309 -10.06 15.29 -38.82
N ALA A 310 -9.59 15.61 -37.61
CA ALA A 310 -8.35 15.07 -37.06
C ALA A 310 -8.47 13.60 -36.63
N THR A 311 -9.65 13.19 -36.16
CA THR A 311 -9.91 11.84 -35.62
C THR A 311 -10.60 10.90 -36.61
N ARG A 312 -11.07 11.41 -37.75
CA ARG A 312 -11.75 10.63 -38.80
C ARG A 312 -10.93 9.46 -39.31
N GLN A 313 -9.67 9.70 -39.70
CA GLN A 313 -8.83 8.63 -40.25
C GLN A 313 -8.51 7.54 -39.20
N PRO A 314 -8.06 7.87 -37.98
CA PRO A 314 -7.88 6.87 -36.93
C PRO A 314 -9.15 6.07 -36.60
N PHE A 315 -10.32 6.70 -36.63
CA PHE A 315 -11.60 6.03 -36.42
C PHE A 315 -11.90 5.02 -37.53
N LEU A 316 -11.79 5.43 -38.80
CA LEU A 316 -12.02 4.56 -39.96
C LEU A 316 -11.01 3.40 -40.01
N ASP A 317 -9.74 3.66 -39.71
CA ASP A 317 -8.70 2.63 -39.65
C ASP A 317 -8.98 1.58 -38.58
N ALA A 318 -9.60 1.96 -37.46
CA ALA A 318 -10.05 1.03 -36.45
C ALA A 318 -11.30 0.26 -36.90
N ALA A 319 -12.30 0.95 -37.45
CA ALA A 319 -13.55 0.34 -37.93
C ALA A 319 -13.32 -0.68 -39.06
N ASN A 320 -12.41 -0.38 -39.99
CA ASN A 320 -12.07 -1.25 -41.12
C ASN A 320 -11.34 -2.53 -40.70
N ARG A 321 -10.77 -2.59 -39.49
CA ARG A 321 -10.16 -3.82 -38.96
C ARG A 321 -11.19 -4.78 -38.35
N ILE A 322 -12.44 -4.36 -38.17
CA ILE A 322 -13.53 -5.22 -37.66
C ILE A 322 -13.86 -6.25 -38.74
N ARG A 323 -13.77 -7.55 -38.40
CA ARG A 323 -14.06 -8.64 -39.36
C ARG A 323 -15.53 -9.06 -39.32
N SER A 324 -16.16 -8.98 -38.15
CA SER A 324 -17.60 -9.17 -37.95
C SER A 324 -18.39 -8.15 -38.77
N THR A 325 -19.05 -8.59 -39.84
CA THR A 325 -19.92 -7.74 -40.68
C THR A 325 -21.02 -7.07 -39.84
N HIS A 326 -21.55 -7.78 -38.84
CA HIS A 326 -22.55 -7.22 -37.93
C HIS A 326 -22.00 -6.01 -37.17
N ASP A 327 -20.86 -6.17 -36.52
CA ASP A 327 -20.27 -5.11 -35.69
C ASP A 327 -19.73 -3.95 -36.53
N GLN A 328 -19.13 -4.25 -37.70
CA GLN A 328 -18.67 -3.23 -38.63
C GLN A 328 -19.83 -2.38 -39.15
N ASN A 329 -20.93 -3.02 -39.58
CA ASN A 329 -22.11 -2.31 -40.06
C ASN A 329 -22.73 -1.43 -38.97
N ARG A 330 -22.76 -1.90 -37.71
CA ARG A 330 -23.24 -1.10 -36.58
C ARG A 330 -22.41 0.18 -36.41
N VAL A 331 -21.08 0.08 -36.43
CA VAL A 331 -20.18 1.23 -36.27
C VAL A 331 -20.32 2.22 -37.43
N LEU A 332 -20.26 1.73 -38.68
CA LEU A 332 -20.33 2.60 -39.86
C LEU A 332 -21.71 3.25 -40.05
N ALA A 333 -22.79 2.53 -39.76
CA ALA A 333 -24.14 3.10 -39.83
C ALA A 333 -24.33 4.22 -38.81
N GLU A 334 -23.81 4.06 -37.59
CA GLU A 334 -23.85 5.15 -36.59
C GLU A 334 -22.97 6.33 -37.02
N LEU A 335 -21.80 6.10 -37.61
CA LEU A 335 -20.95 7.19 -38.12
C LEU A 335 -21.70 8.04 -39.16
N VAL A 336 -22.36 7.40 -40.13
CA VAL A 336 -23.16 8.10 -41.14
C VAL A 336 -24.30 8.90 -40.52
N LYS A 337 -24.96 8.37 -39.47
CA LYS A 337 -26.01 9.11 -38.75
C LYS A 337 -25.45 10.33 -38.01
N ALA A 338 -24.27 10.21 -37.42
CA ALA A 338 -23.63 11.31 -36.70
C ALA A 338 -23.21 12.45 -37.63
N GLU A 339 -22.76 12.15 -38.84
CA GLU A 339 -22.34 13.15 -39.85
C GLU A 339 -23.51 13.93 -40.47
N ARG A 340 -24.74 13.41 -40.34
CA ARG A 340 -25.95 14.07 -40.85
C ARG A 340 -26.59 15.04 -39.86
N ARG A 341 -26.09 15.11 -38.62
CA ARG A 341 -26.59 15.99 -37.55
C ARG A 341 -25.78 17.25 -37.47
#